data_AF-A0A2P9HE35-F1
#
_entry.id   AF-A0A2P9HE35-F1
#
_cell.length_a   1.000
_cell.length_b   1.000
_cell.length_c   1.000
_cell.angle_alpha   90.00
_cell.angle_beta   90.00
_cell.angle_gamma   90.00
#
_symmetry.space_group_name_H-M   'P 1'
#
loop_
_entity.id
_entity.type
_entity.pdbx_description
1 polymer ?
#
loop_
_entity_poly.entity_id
_entity_poly.type
_entity_poly.pdbx_seq_one_letter_code
_entity_poly.pdbx_strand_id
1 'polypeptide(L)'
;MYSYEDRMRAVALYIKLGKRPKATIRQLGYPSKNALKGWYLEYEHHLDLRLGFAPRAPKFTQAQKEVAVEHYRTHGRCVSATMRALGYPGRATLTAWVREAFPETSEAVTGRTGRPRYPDALKKAGVVGLYTRQESAQALAEKLGVCRPTLYNWKNQLLGPEAPAFMKRKNNLPPVPERKELEFQLETLQHDIQKLQLEHDLLKKANEILKKDLGVDLQLLSNREKTLLVGALKDLYQLPDLLAQLGLARSSYFYHRTRMRMSDKYLTIRQNITEIFEANRRCYGYRRLQASLAKQSVTISEKVVQRLMKQENLIVATPKRRRYRSYLGEISPAPENLINRDFQATAPNEKWLTDITEFHIPAGKVYLSPIIDCFDGLVISWSIGTKPDAELVNTMLDAAIETVTGTDERPIVHSDRGAHYRWPGWLPDPPPVTITILPQNLIVLSFPWQELCPPS
;
A
#
# COMPACT_ATOMS: atom_id res chain seq x y z
N MET A 1 -86.56 13.28 15.01
CA MET A 1 -86.92 12.17 14.09
C MET A 1 -87.68 12.79 12.92
N TYR A 2 -87.43 12.37 11.68
CA TYR A 2 -88.09 12.93 10.50
C TYR A 2 -89.48 12.31 10.29
N SER A 3 -90.48 13.12 9.98
CA SER A 3 -91.84 12.64 9.72
C SER A 3 -91.87 11.71 8.49
N TYR A 4 -92.91 10.89 8.35
CA TYR A 4 -93.07 10.05 7.15
C TYR A 4 -93.08 10.90 5.86
N GLU A 5 -93.76 12.05 5.89
CA GLU A 5 -93.82 12.99 4.77
C GLU A 5 -92.45 13.60 4.42
N ASP A 6 -91.63 13.94 5.41
CA ASP A 6 -90.26 14.44 5.18
C ASP A 6 -89.37 13.36 4.54
N ARG A 7 -89.53 12.10 4.97
CA ARG A 7 -88.78 10.96 4.44
C ARG A 7 -89.17 10.66 2.99
N MET A 8 -90.47 10.65 2.68
CA MET A 8 -90.97 10.47 1.33
C MET A 8 -90.55 11.61 0.40
N ARG A 9 -90.62 12.87 0.87
CA ARG A 9 -90.09 14.03 0.11
C ARG A 9 -88.61 13.90 -0.19
N ALA A 10 -87.81 13.46 0.78
CA ALA A 10 -86.38 13.26 0.60
C ALA A 10 -86.06 12.16 -0.43
N VAL A 11 -86.79 11.04 -0.40
CA VAL A 11 -86.62 9.94 -1.38
C VAL A 11 -87.06 10.36 -2.78
N ALA A 12 -88.20 11.04 -2.92
CA ALA A 12 -88.67 11.53 -4.21
C ALA A 12 -87.68 12.51 -4.86
N LEU A 13 -87.14 13.44 -4.07
CA LEU A 13 -86.14 14.40 -4.54
C LEU A 13 -84.79 13.71 -4.86
N TYR A 14 -84.44 12.65 -4.13
CA TYR A 14 -83.27 11.82 -4.41
C TYR A 14 -83.35 11.09 -5.76
N ILE A 15 -84.53 10.56 -6.10
CA ILE A 15 -84.80 9.95 -7.42
C ILE A 15 -84.73 11.03 -8.51
N LYS A 16 -85.39 12.18 -8.31
CA LYS A 16 -85.42 13.29 -9.28
C LYS A 16 -84.02 13.83 -9.62
N LEU A 17 -83.11 13.85 -8.64
CA LEU A 17 -81.73 14.31 -8.83
C LEU A 17 -80.75 13.22 -9.30
N GLY A 18 -81.26 12.08 -9.79
CA GLY A 18 -80.43 11.00 -10.33
C GLY A 18 -79.62 10.26 -9.26
N LYS A 19 -80.22 10.00 -8.09
CA LYS A 19 -79.62 9.28 -6.96
C LYS A 19 -78.33 9.92 -6.42
N ARG A 20 -78.21 11.26 -6.49
CA ARG A 20 -77.05 12.05 -5.98
C ARG A 20 -77.27 12.54 -4.54
N PRO A 21 -76.69 11.91 -3.50
CA PRO A 21 -77.07 12.19 -2.10
C PRO A 21 -76.67 13.60 -1.64
N LYS A 22 -75.51 14.09 -2.08
CA LYS A 22 -75.04 15.44 -1.73
C LYS A 22 -75.96 16.53 -2.28
N ALA A 23 -76.52 16.34 -3.47
CA ALA A 23 -77.40 17.32 -4.10
C ALA A 23 -78.75 17.39 -3.38
N THR A 24 -79.32 16.24 -3.02
CA THR A 24 -80.56 16.14 -2.23
C THR A 24 -80.42 16.79 -0.86
N ILE A 25 -79.32 16.49 -0.16
CA ILE A 25 -79.07 17.04 1.20
C ILE A 25 -78.78 18.54 1.13
N ARG A 26 -78.10 19.02 0.08
CA ARG A 26 -77.88 20.46 -0.12
C ARG A 26 -79.19 21.22 -0.36
N GLN A 27 -80.19 20.60 -1.01
CA GLN A 27 -81.48 21.23 -1.26
C GLN A 27 -82.43 21.18 -0.05
N LEU A 28 -82.47 20.06 0.67
CA LEU A 28 -83.40 19.89 1.79
C LEU A 28 -82.80 20.33 3.15
N GLY A 29 -81.48 20.36 3.29
CA GLY A 29 -80.79 20.59 4.58
C GLY A 29 -80.82 19.38 5.53
N TYR A 30 -81.55 18.32 5.16
CA TYR A 30 -81.67 17.04 5.82
C TYR A 30 -81.91 15.94 4.76
N PRO A 31 -81.87 14.64 5.07
CA PRO A 31 -81.33 13.96 6.26
C PRO A 31 -79.82 13.69 6.11
N SER A 32 -79.21 12.92 7.03
CA SER A 32 -77.84 12.46 6.82
C SER A 32 -77.72 11.54 5.58
N LYS A 33 -76.54 11.50 4.95
CA LYS A 33 -76.25 10.65 3.77
C LYS A 33 -76.67 9.20 3.96
N ASN A 34 -76.45 8.65 5.16
CA ASN A 34 -76.76 7.25 5.46
C ASN A 34 -78.26 7.03 5.70
N ALA A 35 -78.96 8.00 6.28
CA ALA A 35 -80.41 7.94 6.44
C ALA A 35 -81.13 8.00 5.09
N LEU A 36 -80.72 8.90 4.18
CA LEU A 36 -81.30 9.01 2.83
C LEU A 36 -81.16 7.72 2.02
N LYS A 37 -79.97 7.10 2.07
CA LYS A 37 -79.72 5.80 1.43
C LYS A 37 -80.58 4.69 2.04
N GLY A 38 -80.71 4.67 3.36
CA GLY A 38 -81.56 3.70 4.05
C GLY A 38 -83.02 3.81 3.62
N TRP A 39 -83.56 5.03 3.56
CA TRP A 39 -84.95 5.24 3.11
C TRP A 39 -85.13 4.89 1.64
N TYR A 40 -84.20 5.28 0.75
CA TYR A 40 -84.30 4.91 -0.66
C TYR A 40 -84.30 3.39 -0.88
N LEU A 41 -83.45 2.63 -0.17
CA LEU A 41 -83.43 1.16 -0.26
C LEU A 41 -84.75 0.54 0.23
N GLU A 42 -85.32 1.08 1.30
CA GLU A 42 -86.61 0.62 1.82
C GLU A 42 -87.75 0.90 0.82
N TYR A 43 -87.75 2.10 0.23
CA TYR A 43 -88.69 2.51 -0.81
C TYR A 43 -88.56 1.68 -2.10
N GLU A 44 -87.33 1.33 -2.52
CA GLU A 44 -87.09 0.50 -3.71
C GLU A 44 -87.65 -0.93 -3.54
N HIS A 45 -87.63 -1.47 -2.32
CA HIS A 45 -88.08 -2.83 -2.05
C HIS A 45 -89.59 -2.95 -1.84
N HIS A 46 -90.24 -1.92 -1.27
CA HIS A 46 -91.66 -1.99 -0.89
C HIS A 46 -92.55 -0.99 -1.62
N LEU A 47 -91.98 -0.13 -2.48
CA LEU A 47 -92.63 1.03 -3.10
C LEU A 47 -93.22 2.03 -2.09
N ASP A 48 -92.88 1.88 -0.80
CA ASP A 48 -93.34 2.71 0.31
C ASP A 48 -92.36 2.67 1.52
N LEU A 49 -92.47 3.63 2.45
CA LEU A 49 -91.67 3.73 3.68
C LEU A 49 -92.51 3.37 4.93
N ARG A 50 -91.93 2.68 5.92
CA ARG A 50 -92.67 2.33 7.14
C ARG A 50 -92.96 3.56 8.03
N LEU A 51 -94.18 3.60 8.58
CA LEU A 51 -94.69 4.70 9.43
C LEU A 51 -94.01 4.81 10.82
N GLY A 52 -93.24 3.83 11.28
CA GLY A 52 -92.57 3.87 12.59
C GLY A 52 -91.20 3.16 12.65
N PHE A 53 -90.31 3.65 13.52
CA PHE A 53 -89.02 3.03 13.81
C PHE A 53 -89.22 1.72 14.59
N ALA A 54 -88.93 0.57 13.99
CA ALA A 54 -88.80 -0.68 14.74
C ALA A 54 -87.51 -0.60 15.61
N PRO A 55 -87.56 -0.95 16.92
CA PRO A 55 -86.35 -1.03 17.73
C PRO A 55 -85.38 -2.06 17.13
N ARG A 56 -84.14 -1.65 16.92
CA ARG A 56 -83.08 -2.57 16.48
C ARG A 56 -82.87 -3.63 17.54
N ALA A 57 -82.77 -4.89 17.11
CA ALA A 57 -82.39 -5.99 17.98
C ALA A 57 -81.08 -5.62 18.74
N PRO A 58 -80.98 -5.94 20.05
CA PRO A 58 -79.80 -5.62 20.84
C PRO A 58 -78.54 -6.23 20.19
N LYS A 59 -77.48 -5.42 20.10
CA LYS A 59 -76.25 -5.76 19.37
C LYS A 59 -75.50 -6.97 19.95
N PHE A 60 -75.75 -7.29 21.20
CA PHE A 60 -75.16 -8.42 21.91
C PHE A 60 -76.26 -9.19 22.64
N THR A 61 -76.17 -10.51 22.63
CA THR A 61 -77.08 -11.39 23.37
C THR A 61 -76.76 -11.35 24.86
N GLN A 62 -77.72 -11.70 25.71
CA GLN A 62 -77.53 -11.75 27.16
C GLN A 62 -76.40 -12.71 27.56
N ALA A 63 -76.28 -13.87 26.88
CA ALA A 63 -75.18 -14.81 27.07
C ALA A 63 -73.80 -14.18 26.79
N GLN A 64 -73.69 -13.31 25.78
CA GLN A 64 -72.44 -12.61 25.49
C GLN A 64 -72.06 -11.60 26.58
N LYS A 65 -73.06 -10.97 27.22
CA LYS A 65 -72.86 -10.08 28.37
C LYS A 65 -72.29 -10.85 29.56
N GLU A 66 -72.87 -11.99 29.88
CA GLU A 66 -72.47 -12.83 31.01
C GLU A 66 -71.05 -13.37 30.85
N VAL A 67 -70.70 -13.87 29.66
CA VAL A 67 -69.33 -14.34 29.35
C VAL A 67 -68.29 -13.21 29.53
N ALA A 68 -68.61 -11.99 29.11
CA ALA A 68 -67.69 -10.86 29.22
C ALA A 68 -67.47 -10.41 30.67
N VAL A 69 -68.53 -10.43 31.48
CA VAL A 69 -68.46 -10.09 32.90
C VAL A 69 -67.72 -11.18 33.69
N GLU A 70 -67.92 -12.46 33.37
CA GLU A 70 -67.23 -13.57 34.03
C GLU A 70 -65.73 -13.62 33.67
N HIS A 71 -65.39 -13.34 32.40
CA HIS A 71 -63.98 -13.20 32.01
C HIS A 71 -63.30 -12.04 32.76
N TYR A 72 -63.99 -10.91 32.94
CA TYR A 72 -63.47 -9.79 33.73
C TYR A 72 -63.21 -10.18 35.19
N ARG A 73 -64.12 -10.97 35.78
CA ARG A 73 -63.99 -11.47 37.16
C ARG A 73 -62.78 -12.38 37.32
N THR A 74 -62.61 -13.34 36.41
CA THR A 74 -61.56 -14.37 36.48
C THR A 74 -60.17 -13.85 36.10
N HIS A 75 -60.08 -12.87 35.19
CA HIS A 75 -58.81 -12.37 34.64
C HIS A 75 -58.39 -11.02 35.22
N GLY A 76 -58.42 -10.91 36.55
CA GLY A 76 -57.78 -9.81 37.27
C GLY A 76 -58.49 -8.45 37.18
N ARG A 77 -59.80 -8.42 36.94
CA ARG A 77 -60.64 -7.20 36.91
C ARG A 77 -60.09 -6.10 36.00
N CYS A 78 -59.55 -6.49 34.84
CA CYS A 78 -59.00 -5.55 33.86
C CYS A 78 -59.88 -5.45 32.60
N VAL A 79 -60.48 -4.27 32.38
CA VAL A 79 -61.33 -3.98 31.22
C VAL A 79 -60.55 -4.13 29.92
N SER A 80 -59.31 -3.63 29.86
CA SER A 80 -58.47 -3.69 28.65
C SER A 80 -58.07 -5.12 28.29
N ALA A 81 -57.80 -5.97 29.28
CA ALA A 81 -57.42 -7.37 29.05
C ALA A 81 -58.62 -8.18 28.55
N THR A 82 -59.78 -8.00 29.17
CA THR A 82 -61.03 -8.68 28.80
C THR A 82 -61.46 -8.33 27.37
N MET A 83 -61.36 -7.06 26.97
CA MET A 83 -61.62 -6.64 25.59
C MET A 83 -60.68 -7.29 24.58
N ARG A 84 -59.39 -7.41 24.92
CA ARG A 84 -58.39 -7.99 24.02
C ARG A 84 -58.59 -9.49 23.85
N ALA A 85 -59.03 -10.17 24.91
CA ALA A 85 -59.28 -11.61 24.91
C ALA A 85 -60.56 -11.99 24.13
N LEU A 86 -61.66 -11.27 24.36
CA LEU A 86 -62.95 -11.60 23.74
C LEU A 86 -63.17 -10.92 22.39
N GLY A 87 -62.44 -9.84 22.07
CA GLY A 87 -62.63 -9.06 20.84
C GLY A 87 -63.93 -8.24 20.79
N TYR A 88 -64.82 -8.45 21.75
CA TYR A 88 -66.04 -7.69 22.02
C TYR A 88 -66.30 -7.67 23.55
N PRO A 89 -67.14 -6.78 24.08
CA PRO A 89 -67.66 -5.54 23.49
C PRO A 89 -66.62 -4.40 23.60
N GLY A 90 -66.97 -3.19 23.14
CA GLY A 90 -66.11 -2.01 23.30
C GLY A 90 -65.93 -1.58 24.77
N ARG A 91 -64.88 -0.78 25.05
CA ARG A 91 -64.49 -0.36 26.42
C ARG A 91 -65.62 0.24 27.23
N ALA A 92 -66.36 1.17 26.64
CA ALA A 92 -67.49 1.83 27.29
C ALA A 92 -68.59 0.84 27.67
N THR A 93 -68.94 -0.09 26.77
CA THR A 93 -69.96 -1.11 27.00
C THR A 93 -69.55 -2.10 28.08
N LEU A 94 -68.30 -2.60 28.04
CA LEU A 94 -67.79 -3.50 29.08
C LEU A 94 -67.73 -2.80 30.45
N THR A 95 -67.33 -1.52 30.48
CA THR A 95 -67.27 -0.75 31.73
C THR A 95 -68.67 -0.55 32.33
N ALA A 96 -69.69 -0.33 31.49
CA ALA A 96 -71.08 -0.25 31.92
C ALA A 96 -71.57 -1.60 32.49
N TRP A 97 -71.30 -2.72 31.81
CA TRP A 97 -71.65 -4.06 32.30
C TRP A 97 -70.95 -4.42 33.60
N VAL A 98 -69.68 -4.05 33.77
CA VAL A 98 -68.91 -4.25 35.00
C VAL A 98 -69.46 -3.41 36.15
N ARG A 99 -69.84 -2.15 35.89
CA ARG A 99 -70.47 -1.28 36.91
C ARG A 99 -71.83 -1.80 37.34
N GLU A 100 -72.60 -2.35 36.41
CA GLU A 100 -73.90 -2.97 36.67
C GLU A 100 -73.76 -4.28 37.46
N ALA A 101 -72.73 -5.08 37.16
CA ALA A 101 -72.48 -6.37 37.82
C ALA A 101 -71.72 -6.26 39.16
N PHE A 102 -70.92 -5.21 39.37
CA PHE A 102 -70.07 -5.02 40.56
C PHE A 102 -70.12 -3.58 41.11
N PRO A 103 -71.19 -3.21 41.84
CA PRO A 103 -71.38 -1.84 42.37
C PRO A 103 -70.29 -1.40 43.35
N GLU A 104 -69.66 -2.35 44.05
CA GLU A 104 -68.69 -2.10 45.13
C GLU A 104 -67.33 -1.57 44.63
N THR A 105 -67.06 -1.62 43.32
CA THR A 105 -65.79 -1.14 42.75
C THR A 105 -65.77 0.36 42.44
N SER A 106 -66.82 1.11 42.83
CA SER A 106 -67.02 2.52 42.48
C SER A 106 -66.49 3.53 43.52
N GLU A 107 -65.67 3.13 44.50
CA GLU A 107 -65.01 4.09 45.39
C GLU A 107 -63.82 4.76 44.68
N ALA A 108 -64.06 5.93 44.10
CA ALA A 108 -63.00 6.76 43.54
C ALA A 108 -62.27 7.52 44.66
N VAL A 109 -61.06 7.07 45.02
CA VAL A 109 -60.16 7.82 45.91
C VAL A 109 -59.64 9.05 45.17
N THR A 110 -60.19 10.23 45.45
CA THR A 110 -59.62 11.51 45.02
C THR A 110 -58.94 12.20 46.22
N GLY A 111 -57.62 12.02 46.37
CA GLY A 111 -56.81 12.74 47.35
C GLY A 111 -55.53 13.28 46.72
N ARG A 112 -55.39 14.61 46.62
CA ARG A 112 -54.11 15.27 46.28
C ARG A 112 -53.32 15.51 47.57
N THR A 113 -52.28 14.72 47.83
CA THR A 113 -51.30 14.98 48.90
C THR A 113 -50.41 16.18 48.55
N GLY A 114 -50.21 17.11 49.50
CA GLY A 114 -49.34 18.28 49.35
C GLY A 114 -47.88 17.91 49.03
N ARG A 115 -47.21 18.75 48.22
CA ARG A 115 -45.85 18.48 47.70
C ARG A 115 -44.79 18.53 48.82
N PRO A 116 -43.82 17.59 48.87
CA PRO A 116 -42.71 17.66 49.83
C PRO A 116 -41.81 18.89 49.57
N ARG A 117 -41.37 19.56 50.65
CA ARG A 117 -40.40 20.68 50.59
C ARG A 117 -38.99 20.12 50.69
N TYR A 118 -38.17 20.34 49.65
CA TYR A 118 -36.79 19.87 49.57
C TYR A 118 -35.79 21.02 49.77
N PRO A 119 -34.64 20.78 50.42
CA PRO A 119 -33.57 21.78 50.57
C PRO A 119 -32.98 22.23 49.23
N ASP A 120 -32.68 23.52 49.07
CA ASP A 120 -32.23 24.08 47.78
C ASP A 120 -30.85 23.58 47.33
N ALA A 121 -29.96 23.24 48.26
CA ALA A 121 -28.67 22.60 47.96
C ALA A 121 -28.87 21.25 47.25
N LEU A 122 -29.86 20.47 47.71
CA LEU A 122 -30.20 19.16 47.15
C LEU A 122 -30.84 19.30 45.76
N LYS A 123 -31.65 20.35 45.54
CA LYS A 123 -32.19 20.67 44.21
C LYS A 123 -31.09 21.01 43.20
N LYS A 124 -30.14 21.87 43.59
CA LYS A 124 -29.01 22.27 42.74
C LYS A 124 -28.12 21.06 42.39
N ALA A 125 -27.81 20.20 43.36
CA ALA A 125 -27.05 18.97 43.12
C ALA A 125 -27.75 18.01 42.14
N GLY A 126 -29.08 17.84 42.27
CA GLY A 126 -29.86 17.04 41.33
C GLY A 126 -29.90 17.60 39.90
N VAL A 127 -29.95 18.93 39.76
CA VAL A 127 -29.92 19.57 38.42
C VAL A 127 -28.53 19.47 37.80
N VAL A 128 -27.45 19.70 38.54
CA VAL A 128 -26.08 19.53 38.03
C VAL A 128 -25.86 18.09 37.59
N GLY A 129 -26.22 17.10 38.42
CA GLY A 129 -26.10 15.68 38.08
C GLY A 129 -26.87 15.26 36.83
N LEU A 130 -28.01 15.91 36.52
CA LEU A 130 -28.76 15.67 35.27
C LEU A 130 -27.99 16.11 34.01
N TYR A 131 -27.11 17.10 34.11
CA TYR A 131 -26.33 17.63 32.98
C TYR A 131 -25.00 16.90 32.80
N THR A 132 -24.33 16.49 33.87
CA THR A 132 -23.00 15.85 33.82
C THR A 132 -23.02 14.40 33.30
N ARG A 133 -24.21 13.79 33.11
CA ARG A 133 -24.46 12.49 32.43
C ARG A 133 -23.58 11.30 32.84
N GLN A 134 -23.09 11.25 34.07
CA GLN A 134 -22.34 10.09 34.56
C GLN A 134 -23.25 8.87 34.85
N GLU A 135 -24.53 9.08 35.15
CA GLU A 135 -25.48 8.01 35.47
C GLU A 135 -26.88 8.28 34.89
N SER A 136 -27.76 7.27 34.92
CA SER A 136 -29.14 7.42 34.47
C SER A 136 -29.93 8.36 35.40
N ALA A 137 -30.91 9.09 34.86
CA ALA A 137 -31.77 9.98 35.66
C ALA A 137 -32.58 9.22 36.73
N GLN A 138 -32.69 7.89 36.62
CA GLN A 138 -33.32 7.02 37.61
C GLN A 138 -32.36 6.72 38.77
N ALA A 139 -31.12 6.31 38.46
CA ALA A 139 -30.07 6.06 39.45
C ALA A 139 -29.71 7.32 40.25
N LEU A 140 -29.65 8.48 39.58
CA LEU A 140 -29.45 9.78 40.24
C LEU A 140 -30.60 10.11 41.21
N ALA A 141 -31.83 9.72 40.87
CA ALA A 141 -33.00 9.96 41.71
C ALA A 141 -32.96 9.09 42.97
N GLU A 142 -32.60 7.82 42.81
CA GLU A 142 -32.39 6.87 43.91
C GLU A 142 -31.28 7.33 44.87
N LYS A 143 -30.15 7.81 44.33
CA LYS A 143 -29.03 8.36 45.12
C LYS A 143 -29.41 9.60 45.93
N LEU A 144 -30.33 10.42 45.42
CA LEU A 144 -30.82 11.63 46.07
C LEU A 144 -32.09 11.40 46.91
N GLY A 145 -32.57 10.15 46.99
CA GLY A 145 -33.77 9.78 47.75
C GLY A 145 -35.05 10.44 47.21
N VAL A 146 -35.10 10.78 45.93
CA VAL A 146 -36.25 11.44 45.28
C VAL A 146 -36.75 10.68 44.08
N CYS A 147 -38.01 10.89 43.70
CA CYS A 147 -38.52 10.30 42.49
C CYS A 147 -38.00 11.03 41.24
N ARG A 148 -37.78 10.29 40.15
CA ARG A 148 -37.32 10.84 38.85
C ARG A 148 -38.11 12.07 38.37
N PRO A 149 -39.45 12.14 38.49
CA PRO A 149 -40.21 13.34 38.11
C PRO A 149 -39.83 14.59 38.91
N THR A 150 -39.44 14.44 40.18
CA THR A 150 -39.03 15.55 41.04
C THR A 150 -37.75 16.21 40.56
N LEU A 151 -36.77 15.45 40.04
CA LEU A 151 -35.55 16.00 39.44
C LEU A 151 -35.84 16.89 38.22
N TYR A 152 -36.74 16.45 37.33
CA TYR A 152 -37.15 17.26 36.18
C TYR A 152 -37.97 18.48 36.58
N ASN A 153 -38.78 18.38 37.64
CA ASN A 153 -39.50 19.52 38.20
C ASN A 153 -38.55 20.57 38.78
N TRP A 154 -37.50 20.15 39.51
CA TRP A 154 -36.47 21.08 39.99
C TRP A 154 -35.68 21.72 38.86
N LYS A 155 -35.36 20.96 37.80
CA LYS A 155 -34.74 21.50 36.60
C LYS A 155 -35.58 22.63 35.99
N ASN A 156 -36.88 22.40 35.84
CA ASN A 156 -37.79 23.38 35.27
C ASN A 156 -38.01 24.59 36.19
N GLN A 157 -37.97 24.39 37.51
CA GLN A 157 -38.08 25.48 38.50
C GLN A 157 -36.82 26.35 38.58
N LEU A 158 -35.62 25.76 38.51
CA LEU A 158 -34.36 26.48 38.70
C LEU A 158 -33.81 27.13 37.43
N LEU A 159 -34.08 26.57 36.26
CA LEU A 159 -33.52 27.05 34.98
C LEU A 159 -34.58 27.71 34.06
N GLY A 160 -35.86 27.71 34.44
CA GLY A 160 -36.96 28.25 33.63
C GLY A 160 -37.22 27.48 32.31
N PRO A 161 -38.27 27.84 31.55
CA PRO A 161 -38.62 27.20 30.27
C PRO A 161 -37.62 27.46 29.13
N GLU A 162 -36.64 28.36 29.33
CA GLU A 162 -35.61 28.72 28.34
C GLU A 162 -34.27 28.01 28.53
N ALA A 163 -34.15 27.09 29.51
CA ALA A 163 -33.03 26.17 29.55
C ALA A 163 -33.01 25.36 28.24
N PRO A 164 -31.85 25.20 27.54
CA PRO A 164 -31.81 24.50 26.26
C PRO A 164 -32.52 23.19 26.45
N ALA A 165 -33.62 23.03 25.71
CA ALA A 165 -34.45 21.84 25.78
C ALA A 165 -33.48 20.68 25.77
N PHE A 166 -33.59 19.82 26.79
CA PHE A 166 -32.94 18.52 26.79
C PHE A 166 -33.04 18.05 25.33
N MET A 167 -31.92 17.71 24.72
CA MET A 167 -31.95 16.83 23.56
C MET A 167 -32.77 15.63 24.01
N LYS A 168 -34.10 15.72 23.84
CA LYS A 168 -34.91 14.58 23.48
C LYS A 168 -34.02 13.92 22.45
N ARG A 169 -33.81 12.62 22.54
CA ARG A 169 -33.76 11.87 21.31
C ARG A 169 -35.06 12.21 20.58
N LYS A 170 -35.09 13.35 19.87
CA LYS A 170 -35.61 13.33 18.54
C LYS A 170 -34.83 12.17 17.97
N ASN A 171 -35.51 11.11 17.61
CA ASN A 171 -35.07 10.32 16.48
C ASN A 171 -35.09 11.25 15.26
N ASN A 172 -34.30 12.34 15.30
CA ASN A 172 -33.79 13.00 14.14
C ASN A 172 -32.76 12.00 13.65
N LEU A 173 -33.29 10.97 12.99
CA LEU A 173 -32.66 10.59 11.76
C LEU A 173 -32.36 11.90 11.02
N PRO A 174 -31.09 12.27 10.72
CA PRO A 174 -30.83 13.22 9.65
C PRO A 174 -31.79 12.91 8.50
N PRO A 175 -32.35 13.93 7.82
CA PRO A 175 -33.24 13.71 6.69
C PRO A 175 -32.69 12.54 5.88
N VAL A 176 -33.52 11.53 5.59
CA VAL A 176 -33.12 10.26 4.94
C VAL A 176 -31.98 10.40 3.89
N PRO A 177 -31.89 11.46 3.06
CA PRO A 177 -30.70 11.74 2.25
C PRO A 177 -29.37 11.92 3.01
N GLU A 178 -29.29 12.74 4.06
CA GLU A 178 -28.05 12.96 4.85
C GLU A 178 -27.58 11.70 5.59
N ARG A 179 -28.52 10.85 6.03
CA ARG A 179 -28.16 9.56 6.64
C ARG A 179 -27.60 8.58 5.64
N LYS A 180 -28.25 8.46 4.49
CA LYS A 180 -27.77 7.61 3.39
C LYS A 180 -26.41 8.09 2.88
N GLU A 181 -26.21 9.40 2.82
CA GLU A 181 -24.93 10.01 2.45
C GLU A 181 -23.84 9.67 3.47
N LEU A 182 -24.12 9.82 4.78
CA LEU A 182 -23.18 9.45 5.83
C LEU A 182 -22.92 7.94 5.89
N GLU A 183 -23.93 7.10 5.66
CA GLU A 183 -23.80 5.65 5.55
C GLU A 183 -22.93 5.27 4.35
N PHE A 184 -23.15 5.89 3.20
CA PHE A 184 -22.32 5.72 2.00
C PHE A 184 -20.88 6.17 2.24
N GLN A 185 -20.67 7.31 2.91
CA GLN A 185 -19.33 7.79 3.27
C GLN A 185 -18.63 6.85 4.25
N LEU A 186 -19.35 6.31 5.24
CA LEU A 186 -18.80 5.32 6.17
C LEU A 186 -18.42 4.03 5.44
N GLU A 187 -19.27 3.53 4.54
CA GLU A 187 -18.97 2.37 3.71
C GLU A 187 -17.75 2.61 2.82
N THR A 188 -17.64 3.79 2.21
CA THR A 188 -16.51 4.19 1.37
C THR A 188 -15.22 4.25 2.20
N LEU A 189 -15.24 4.91 3.35
CA LEU A 189 -14.08 4.99 4.24
C LEU A 189 -13.68 3.63 4.80
N GLN A 190 -14.65 2.78 5.14
CA GLN A 190 -14.36 1.41 5.57
C GLN A 190 -13.71 0.60 4.45
N HIS A 191 -14.17 0.76 3.21
CA HIS A 191 -13.56 0.14 2.04
C HIS A 191 -12.12 0.66 1.81
N ASP A 192 -11.90 1.97 1.93
CA ASP A 192 -10.58 2.59 1.81
C ASP A 192 -9.62 2.08 2.91
N ILE A 193 -10.09 1.98 4.15
CA ILE A 193 -9.29 1.42 5.26
C ILE A 193 -8.90 -0.03 4.95
N GLN A 194 -9.83 -0.86 4.47
CA GLN A 194 -9.53 -2.25 4.12
C GLN A 194 -8.51 -2.34 2.97
N LYS A 195 -8.66 -1.48 1.95
CA LYS A 195 -7.72 -1.42 0.82
C LYS A 195 -6.32 -0.98 1.25
N LEU A 196 -6.22 0.06 2.08
CA LEU A 196 -4.95 0.54 2.62
C LEU A 196 -4.28 -0.49 3.53
N GLN A 197 -5.06 -1.22 4.34
CA GLN A 197 -4.55 -2.32 5.16
C GLN A 197 -3.98 -3.46 4.30
N LEU A 198 -4.71 -3.86 3.25
CA LEU A 198 -4.25 -4.86 2.28
C LEU A 198 -2.92 -4.43 1.63
N GLU A 199 -2.82 -3.18 1.18
CA GLU A 199 -1.61 -2.63 0.55
C GLU A 199 -0.42 -2.61 1.51
N HIS A 200 -0.64 -2.13 2.74
CA HIS A 200 0.38 -2.13 3.79
C HIS A 200 0.89 -3.54 4.09
N ASP A 201 -0.01 -4.52 4.23
CA ASP A 201 0.36 -5.91 4.53
C ASP A 201 1.09 -6.57 3.34
N LEU A 202 0.71 -6.23 2.11
CA LEU A 202 1.44 -6.65 0.92
C LEU A 202 2.87 -6.10 0.89
N LEU A 203 3.06 -4.80 1.17
CA LEU A 203 4.38 -4.18 1.23
C LEU A 203 5.23 -4.75 2.37
N LYS A 204 4.62 -4.95 3.54
CA LYS A 204 5.29 -5.57 4.70
C LYS A 204 5.74 -6.99 4.39
N LYS A 205 4.87 -7.82 3.79
CA LYS A 205 5.25 -9.17 3.36
C LYS A 205 6.24 -9.19 2.21
N ALA A 206 6.18 -8.23 1.30
CA ALA A 206 7.19 -8.08 0.25
C ALA A 206 8.58 -7.84 0.85
N ASN A 207 8.68 -6.96 1.84
CA ASN A 207 9.93 -6.72 2.56
C ASN A 207 10.42 -7.97 3.30
N GLU A 208 9.53 -8.68 4.00
CA GLU A 208 9.88 -9.91 4.74
C GLU A 208 10.39 -11.04 3.81
N ILE A 209 9.70 -11.28 2.69
CA ILE A 209 9.96 -12.45 1.82
C ILE A 209 11.04 -12.15 0.78
N LEU A 210 11.02 -10.97 0.18
CA LEU A 210 11.89 -10.63 -0.95
C LEU A 210 13.18 -9.93 -0.52
N LYS A 211 13.27 -9.45 0.74
CA LYS A 211 14.42 -8.73 1.30
C LYS A 211 14.91 -7.59 0.38
N LYS A 212 13.99 -6.99 -0.39
CA LYS A 212 14.26 -5.79 -1.16
C LYS A 212 13.97 -4.62 -0.21
N ASP A 213 14.97 -3.80 0.06
CA ASP A 213 14.85 -2.64 0.94
C ASP A 213 13.74 -1.68 0.49
N LEU A 214 13.31 -0.82 1.41
CA LEU A 214 12.14 0.09 1.52
C LEU A 214 11.56 0.85 0.28
N GLY A 215 11.88 0.47 -0.96
CA GLY A 215 11.36 1.06 -2.21
C GLY A 215 10.74 0.04 -3.16
N VAL A 216 10.09 -1.02 -2.66
CA VAL A 216 9.45 -2.03 -3.50
C VAL A 216 8.18 -1.48 -4.12
N ASP A 217 8.24 -1.12 -5.40
CA ASP A 217 7.03 -0.95 -6.21
C ASP A 217 6.43 -2.34 -6.50
N LEU A 218 5.22 -2.58 -5.98
CA LEU A 218 4.47 -3.82 -6.17
C LEU A 218 4.22 -4.12 -7.65
N GLN A 219 4.19 -3.08 -8.52
CA GLN A 219 3.99 -3.26 -9.95
C GLN A 219 5.22 -3.84 -10.65
N LEU A 220 6.42 -3.50 -10.17
CA LEU A 220 7.70 -3.98 -10.74
C LEU A 220 8.04 -5.42 -10.33
N LEU A 221 7.27 -6.03 -9.43
CA LEU A 221 7.45 -7.41 -9.03
C LEU A 221 7.15 -8.37 -10.19
N SER A 222 7.97 -9.42 -10.32
CA SER A 222 7.70 -10.50 -11.26
C SER A 222 6.43 -11.25 -10.87
N ASN A 223 5.72 -11.82 -11.84
CA ASN A 223 4.52 -12.63 -11.57
C ASN A 223 4.79 -13.78 -10.57
N ARG A 224 6.01 -14.32 -10.56
CA ARG A 224 6.45 -15.32 -9.58
C ARG A 224 6.49 -14.73 -8.17
N GLU A 225 7.10 -13.57 -7.97
CA GLU A 225 7.15 -12.90 -6.67
C GLU A 225 5.74 -12.52 -6.19
N LYS A 226 4.91 -11.98 -7.08
CA LYS A 226 3.49 -11.69 -6.80
C LYS A 226 2.75 -12.95 -6.31
N THR A 227 2.97 -14.10 -6.94
CA THR A 227 2.35 -15.36 -6.47
C THR A 227 2.82 -15.83 -5.10
N LEU A 228 4.06 -15.52 -4.68
CA LEU A 228 4.53 -15.82 -3.33
C LEU A 228 3.78 -14.96 -2.30
N LEU A 229 3.60 -13.67 -2.59
CA LEU A 229 2.86 -12.75 -1.72
C LEU A 229 1.40 -13.17 -1.56
N VAL A 230 0.72 -13.48 -2.68
CA VAL A 230 -0.64 -14.01 -2.65
C VAL A 230 -0.69 -15.30 -1.81
N GLY A 231 0.29 -16.19 -1.96
CA GLY A 231 0.37 -17.42 -1.17
C GLY A 231 0.50 -17.19 0.33
N ALA A 232 1.20 -16.14 0.75
CA ALA A 232 1.44 -15.79 2.15
C ALA A 232 0.25 -15.06 2.81
N LEU A 233 -0.55 -14.32 2.04
CA LEU A 233 -1.68 -13.51 2.54
C LEU A 233 -3.06 -14.09 2.23
N LYS A 234 -3.14 -15.22 1.49
CA LYS A 234 -4.40 -15.88 1.11
C LYS A 234 -5.31 -16.23 2.30
N ASP A 235 -4.74 -16.42 3.49
CA ASP A 235 -5.47 -16.82 4.68
C ASP A 235 -6.07 -15.60 5.41
N LEU A 236 -5.60 -14.39 5.10
CA LEU A 236 -6.04 -13.12 5.68
C LEU A 236 -7.00 -12.34 4.75
N TYR A 237 -6.83 -12.46 3.43
CA TYR A 237 -7.58 -11.69 2.44
C TYR A 237 -8.16 -12.56 1.32
N GLN A 238 -9.23 -12.09 0.69
CA GLN A 238 -9.85 -12.78 -0.44
C GLN A 238 -8.93 -12.76 -1.67
N LEU A 239 -8.90 -13.86 -2.41
CA LEU A 239 -8.06 -14.01 -3.60
C LEU A 239 -8.29 -12.92 -4.67
N PRO A 240 -9.54 -12.50 -5.00
CA PRO A 240 -9.76 -11.45 -5.99
C PRO A 240 -9.11 -10.11 -5.62
N ASP A 241 -9.17 -9.73 -4.34
CA ASP A 241 -8.65 -8.45 -3.86
C ASP A 241 -7.12 -8.40 -3.94
N LEU A 242 -6.47 -9.51 -3.53
CA LEU A 242 -5.02 -9.67 -3.64
C LEU A 242 -4.54 -9.62 -5.11
N LEU A 243 -5.27 -10.26 -6.02
CA LEU A 243 -4.94 -10.28 -7.44
C LEU A 243 -5.13 -8.89 -8.09
N ALA A 244 -6.20 -8.18 -7.72
CA ALA A 244 -6.48 -6.84 -8.20
C ALA A 244 -5.39 -5.86 -7.76
N GLN A 245 -5.02 -5.85 -6.47
CA GLN A 245 -4.01 -4.93 -5.94
C GLN A 245 -2.61 -5.19 -6.53
N LEU A 246 -2.26 -6.44 -6.80
CA LEU A 246 -0.96 -6.80 -7.40
C LEU A 246 -0.94 -6.69 -8.94
N GLY A 247 -2.07 -6.41 -9.58
CA GLY A 247 -2.21 -6.42 -11.04
C GLY A 247 -1.87 -7.79 -11.64
N LEU A 248 -2.23 -8.88 -10.97
CA LEU A 248 -1.90 -10.25 -11.39
C LEU A 248 -3.13 -10.97 -11.94
N ALA A 249 -3.07 -11.39 -13.21
CA ALA A 249 -4.15 -12.19 -13.81
C ALA A 249 -4.34 -13.53 -13.06
N ARG A 250 -5.60 -13.95 -12.89
CA ARG A 250 -5.96 -15.20 -12.20
C ARG A 250 -5.30 -16.43 -12.84
N SER A 251 -5.25 -16.50 -14.17
CA SER A 251 -4.56 -17.57 -14.91
C SER A 251 -3.06 -17.62 -14.59
N SER A 252 -2.39 -16.47 -14.58
CA SER A 252 -0.97 -16.33 -14.21
C SER A 252 -0.72 -16.80 -12.77
N TYR A 253 -1.62 -16.47 -11.83
CA TYR A 253 -1.52 -16.95 -10.45
C TYR A 253 -1.52 -18.48 -10.37
N PHE A 254 -2.52 -19.15 -10.96
CA PHE A 254 -2.60 -20.61 -10.92
C PHE A 254 -1.45 -21.28 -11.69
N TYR A 255 -1.01 -20.69 -12.81
CA TYR A 255 0.15 -21.16 -13.55
C TYR A 255 1.43 -21.16 -12.70
N HIS A 256 1.76 -20.02 -12.08
CA HIS A 256 2.95 -19.91 -11.24
C HIS A 256 2.84 -20.73 -9.95
N ARG A 257 1.66 -20.79 -9.32
CA ARG A 257 1.41 -21.64 -8.15
C ARG A 257 1.66 -23.12 -8.43
N THR A 258 1.19 -23.60 -9.59
CA THR A 258 1.40 -24.99 -10.00
C THR A 258 2.88 -25.25 -10.30
N ARG A 259 3.56 -24.32 -10.99
CA ARG A 259 5.00 -24.42 -11.23
C ARG A 259 5.86 -24.40 -9.97
N MET A 260 5.44 -23.68 -8.93
CA MET A 260 6.14 -23.68 -7.63
C MET A 260 5.97 -24.99 -6.87
N ARG A 261 4.84 -25.67 -7.04
CA ARG A 261 4.58 -26.97 -6.41
C ARG A 261 5.25 -28.13 -7.14
N MET A 262 5.57 -27.97 -8.42
CA MET A 262 6.34 -28.96 -9.16
C MET A 262 7.73 -29.06 -8.53
N SER A 263 8.10 -30.26 -8.09
CA SER A 263 9.48 -30.57 -7.69
C SER A 263 10.43 -30.18 -8.82
N ASP A 264 11.60 -29.62 -8.48
CA ASP A 264 12.57 -29.24 -9.51
C ASP A 264 12.94 -30.50 -10.32
N LYS A 265 12.52 -30.54 -11.59
CA LYS A 265 12.82 -31.63 -12.53
C LYS A 265 14.32 -31.92 -12.59
N TYR A 266 15.15 -30.92 -12.28
CA TYR A 266 16.60 -31.00 -12.31
C TYR A 266 17.24 -31.19 -10.94
N LEU A 267 16.48 -31.47 -9.87
CA LEU A 267 17.03 -31.60 -8.50
C LEU A 267 18.15 -32.65 -8.43
N THR A 268 17.87 -33.87 -8.87
CA THR A 268 18.87 -34.96 -8.93
C THR A 268 20.05 -34.61 -9.83
N ILE A 269 19.78 -33.89 -10.92
CA ILE A 269 20.80 -33.48 -11.87
C ILE A 269 21.73 -32.41 -11.27
N ARG A 270 21.19 -31.46 -10.49
CA ARG A 270 22.00 -30.46 -9.78
C ARG A 270 22.94 -31.14 -8.79
N GLN A 271 22.44 -32.09 -8.01
CA GLN A 271 23.25 -32.88 -7.07
C GLN A 271 24.41 -33.56 -7.80
N ASN A 272 24.11 -34.30 -8.88
CA ASN A 272 25.14 -34.97 -9.69
C ASN A 272 26.16 -33.99 -10.30
N ILE A 273 25.70 -32.84 -10.83
CA ILE A 273 26.59 -31.80 -11.39
C ILE A 273 27.54 -31.29 -10.31
N THR A 274 27.03 -30.97 -9.11
CA THR A 274 27.83 -30.46 -8.00
C THR A 274 28.83 -31.49 -7.51
N GLU A 275 28.42 -32.76 -7.36
CA GLU A 275 29.30 -33.86 -6.99
C GLU A 275 30.44 -34.07 -7.99
N ILE A 276 30.12 -34.17 -9.29
CA ILE A 276 31.13 -34.31 -10.35
C ILE A 276 32.06 -33.09 -10.37
N PHE A 277 31.51 -31.89 -10.19
CA PHE A 277 32.28 -30.65 -10.21
C PHE A 277 33.31 -30.59 -9.07
N GLU A 278 32.90 -30.92 -7.85
CA GLU A 278 33.78 -30.93 -6.67
C GLU A 278 34.80 -32.08 -6.73
N ALA A 279 34.38 -33.28 -7.14
CA ALA A 279 35.28 -34.42 -7.34
C ALA A 279 36.41 -34.12 -8.34
N ASN A 280 36.18 -33.24 -9.31
CA ASN A 280 37.15 -32.83 -10.33
C ASN A 280 37.85 -31.50 -10.01
N ARG A 281 37.99 -31.16 -8.72
CA ARG A 281 38.72 -29.96 -8.23
C ARG A 281 38.22 -28.65 -8.87
N ARG A 282 36.93 -28.58 -9.22
CA ARG A 282 36.30 -27.40 -9.81
C ARG A 282 36.87 -26.98 -11.18
N CYS A 283 37.56 -27.89 -11.87
CA CYS A 283 38.17 -27.61 -13.18
C CYS A 283 37.23 -27.91 -14.37
N TYR A 284 36.10 -28.57 -14.13
CA TYR A 284 35.21 -29.01 -15.19
C TYR A 284 34.18 -27.93 -15.52
N GLY A 285 34.28 -27.37 -16.72
CA GLY A 285 33.22 -26.54 -17.28
C GLY A 285 32.04 -27.36 -17.79
N TYR A 286 30.98 -26.66 -18.18
CA TYR A 286 29.68 -27.25 -18.58
C TYR A 286 29.78 -28.32 -19.67
N ARG A 287 30.70 -28.20 -20.63
CA ARG A 287 30.98 -29.24 -21.65
C ARG A 287 31.48 -30.55 -21.05
N ARG A 288 32.45 -30.46 -20.13
CA ARG A 288 33.04 -31.65 -19.48
C ARG A 288 32.08 -32.28 -18.48
N LEU A 289 31.27 -31.46 -17.80
CA LEU A 289 30.19 -31.96 -16.94
C LEU A 289 29.11 -32.66 -17.76
N GLN A 290 28.68 -32.11 -18.90
CA GLN A 290 27.72 -32.77 -19.79
C GLN A 290 28.24 -34.13 -20.27
N ALA A 291 29.51 -34.21 -20.69
CA ALA A 291 30.11 -35.49 -21.10
C ALA A 291 30.19 -36.49 -19.93
N SER A 292 30.43 -36.03 -18.71
CA SER A 292 30.47 -36.87 -17.51
C SER A 292 29.07 -37.39 -17.12
N LEU A 293 28.04 -36.54 -17.25
CA LEU A 293 26.65 -36.94 -17.06
C LEU A 293 26.19 -37.95 -18.13
N ALA A 294 26.61 -37.77 -19.38
CA ALA A 294 26.29 -38.69 -20.46
C ALA A 294 26.87 -40.10 -20.20
N LYS A 295 28.07 -40.19 -19.61
CA LYS A 295 28.67 -41.46 -19.17
C LYS A 295 27.86 -42.15 -18.05
N GLN A 296 27.15 -41.38 -17.24
CA GLN A 296 26.23 -41.88 -16.21
C GLN A 296 24.81 -42.11 -16.75
N SER A 297 24.63 -42.24 -18.07
CA SER A 297 23.33 -42.42 -18.75
C SER A 297 22.31 -41.29 -18.57
N VAL A 298 22.77 -40.09 -18.19
CA VAL A 298 21.92 -38.90 -18.04
C VAL A 298 22.05 -38.01 -19.28
N THR A 299 21.07 -38.07 -20.18
CA THR A 299 21.07 -37.28 -21.43
C THR A 299 20.47 -35.89 -21.22
N ILE A 300 21.32 -34.86 -21.19
CA ILE A 300 20.91 -33.47 -21.00
C ILE A 300 21.65 -32.57 -22.00
N SER A 301 20.95 -31.55 -22.49
CA SER A 301 21.54 -30.51 -23.34
C SER A 301 22.63 -29.73 -22.59
N GLU A 302 23.73 -29.46 -23.27
CA GLU A 302 24.84 -28.61 -22.80
C GLU A 302 24.34 -27.25 -22.25
N LYS A 303 23.35 -26.63 -22.89
CA LYS A 303 22.76 -25.34 -22.45
C LYS A 303 22.04 -25.45 -21.10
N VAL A 304 21.42 -26.60 -20.82
CA VAL A 304 20.76 -26.86 -19.54
C VAL A 304 21.81 -27.03 -18.45
N VAL A 305 22.88 -27.79 -18.71
CA VAL A 305 24.00 -27.94 -17.76
C VAL A 305 24.64 -26.59 -17.45
N GLN A 306 24.90 -25.76 -18.47
CA GLN A 306 25.43 -24.41 -18.28
C GLN A 306 24.52 -23.53 -17.40
N ARG A 307 23.20 -23.57 -17.66
CA ARG A 307 22.22 -22.83 -16.85
C ARG A 307 22.20 -23.31 -15.40
N LEU A 308 22.24 -24.63 -15.17
CA LEU A 308 22.26 -25.22 -13.83
C LEU A 308 23.54 -24.84 -13.09
N MET A 309 24.71 -24.95 -13.73
CA MET A 309 25.98 -24.48 -13.13
C MET A 309 25.91 -23.02 -12.68
N LYS A 310 25.32 -22.13 -13.50
CA LYS A 310 25.15 -20.72 -13.16
C LYS A 310 24.22 -20.52 -11.96
N GLN A 311 23.15 -21.30 -11.86
CA GLN A 311 22.20 -21.24 -10.74
C GLN A 311 22.80 -21.75 -9.43
N GLU A 312 23.65 -22.78 -9.51
CA GLU A 312 24.38 -23.36 -8.37
C GLU A 312 25.69 -22.63 -8.05
N ASN A 313 26.00 -21.52 -8.74
CA ASN A 313 27.25 -20.76 -8.59
C ASN A 313 28.54 -21.60 -8.75
N LEU A 314 28.52 -22.61 -9.63
CA LEU A 314 29.68 -23.46 -9.91
C LEU A 314 30.62 -22.76 -10.89
N ILE A 315 31.58 -22.01 -10.33
CA ILE A 315 32.56 -21.23 -11.10
C ILE A 315 33.83 -22.05 -11.29
N VAL A 316 34.18 -22.30 -12.56
CA VAL A 316 35.37 -23.06 -12.92
C VAL A 316 36.63 -22.36 -12.42
N ALA A 317 37.46 -23.07 -11.67
CA ALA A 317 38.77 -22.59 -11.26
C ALA A 317 39.72 -22.55 -12.46
N THR A 318 39.95 -21.35 -13.01
CA THR A 318 40.97 -21.12 -14.05
C THR A 318 42.24 -20.57 -13.42
N PRO A 319 43.40 -21.23 -13.55
CA PRO A 319 44.66 -20.65 -13.11
C PRO A 319 44.98 -19.42 -13.98
N LYS A 320 45.10 -18.24 -13.35
CA LYS A 320 45.63 -17.06 -14.03
C LYS A 320 47.07 -17.36 -14.43
N ARG A 321 47.39 -17.33 -15.73
CA ARG A 321 48.79 -17.37 -16.21
C ARG A 321 49.51 -16.17 -15.62
N ARG A 322 50.40 -16.38 -14.64
CA ARG A 322 51.30 -15.32 -14.17
C ARG A 322 52.31 -15.06 -15.28
N ARG A 323 52.35 -13.82 -15.81
CA ARG A 323 53.49 -13.38 -16.62
C ARG A 323 54.72 -13.32 -15.70
N TYR A 324 55.82 -13.89 -16.15
CA TYR A 324 57.12 -13.77 -15.49
C TYR A 324 57.46 -12.28 -15.31
N ARG A 325 57.89 -11.89 -14.10
CA ARG A 325 58.43 -10.57 -13.79
C ARG A 325 59.88 -10.79 -13.34
N SER A 326 60.84 -10.36 -14.14
CA SER A 326 62.28 -10.41 -13.83
C SER A 326 62.74 -9.31 -12.87
N TYR A 327 61.87 -8.36 -12.56
CA TYR A 327 62.21 -7.20 -11.73
C TYR A 327 62.37 -7.60 -10.24
N LEU A 328 63.60 -7.51 -9.72
CA LEU A 328 63.99 -7.89 -8.35
C LEU A 328 64.10 -6.71 -7.37
N GLY A 329 63.80 -5.48 -7.80
CA GLY A 329 63.98 -4.25 -7.00
C GLY A 329 65.15 -3.39 -7.50
N GLU A 330 65.31 -2.18 -6.92
CA GLU A 330 66.41 -1.26 -7.28
C GLU A 330 67.69 -1.64 -6.53
N ILE A 331 68.81 -1.78 -7.27
CA ILE A 331 70.13 -2.14 -6.71
C ILE A 331 70.92 -0.90 -6.28
N SER A 332 70.55 0.29 -6.78
CA SER A 332 71.21 1.57 -6.51
C SER A 332 70.15 2.69 -6.45
N PRO A 333 70.36 3.79 -5.71
CA PRO A 333 69.50 4.98 -5.79
C PRO A 333 69.58 5.61 -7.19
N ALA A 334 68.43 6.02 -7.75
CA ALA A 334 68.40 6.74 -9.01
C ALA A 334 68.82 8.21 -8.81
N PRO A 335 69.47 8.85 -9.80
CA PRO A 335 69.61 10.31 -9.83
C PRO A 335 68.25 11.01 -9.73
N GLU A 336 68.25 12.24 -9.22
CA GLU A 336 67.05 13.05 -9.08
C GLU A 336 66.44 13.38 -10.46
N ASN A 337 65.11 13.36 -10.55
CA ASN A 337 64.41 13.70 -11.79
C ASN A 337 64.22 15.22 -11.89
N LEU A 338 65.21 15.93 -12.43
CA LEU A 338 65.15 17.39 -12.57
C LEU A 338 64.20 17.86 -13.69
N ILE A 339 63.92 17.02 -14.71
CA ILE A 339 63.05 17.39 -15.84
C ILE A 339 61.57 17.43 -15.44
N ASN A 340 61.12 16.53 -14.55
CA ASN A 340 59.73 16.48 -14.06
C ASN A 340 58.63 16.67 -15.15
N ARG A 341 58.81 16.00 -16.31
CA ARG A 341 57.93 16.08 -17.51
C ARG A 341 57.91 17.43 -18.25
N ASP A 342 58.82 18.34 -17.95
CA ASP A 342 59.02 19.57 -18.72
C ASP A 342 60.12 19.39 -19.78
N PHE A 343 59.69 19.01 -20.98
CA PHE A 343 60.57 18.75 -22.13
C PHE A 343 60.77 19.97 -23.04
N GLN A 344 60.42 21.18 -22.60
CA GLN A 344 60.66 22.40 -23.38
C GLN A 344 62.01 23.02 -22.98
N ALA A 345 62.84 23.38 -23.94
CA ALA A 345 64.09 24.12 -23.73
C ALA A 345 63.98 25.51 -24.38
N THR A 346 64.62 26.51 -23.76
CA THR A 346 64.63 27.91 -24.24
C THR A 346 65.84 28.24 -25.10
N ALA A 347 66.90 27.44 -24.98
CA ALA A 347 68.10 27.50 -25.79
C ALA A 347 68.60 26.09 -26.17
N PRO A 348 69.40 25.95 -27.24
CA PRO A 348 70.08 24.69 -27.55
C PRO A 348 70.91 24.18 -26.38
N ASN A 349 71.09 22.86 -26.30
CA ASN A 349 71.95 22.19 -25.32
C ASN A 349 71.59 22.44 -23.84
N GLU A 350 70.33 22.78 -23.55
CA GLU A 350 69.81 22.83 -22.18
C GLU A 350 69.28 21.46 -21.71
N LYS A 351 68.54 20.75 -22.57
CA LYS A 351 67.86 19.49 -22.23
C LYS A 351 67.97 18.47 -23.37
N TRP A 352 68.49 17.29 -23.06
CA TRP A 352 68.69 16.20 -23.99
C TRP A 352 67.87 14.98 -23.60
N LEU A 353 67.23 14.32 -24.58
CA LEU A 353 66.43 13.11 -24.38
C LEU A 353 67.07 11.90 -25.06
N THR A 354 67.00 10.75 -24.40
CA THR A 354 67.42 9.47 -24.98
C THR A 354 66.46 8.34 -24.63
N ASP A 355 66.27 7.42 -25.57
CA ASP A 355 65.51 6.17 -25.41
C ASP A 355 66.04 5.09 -26.36
N ILE A 356 66.00 3.81 -25.98
CA ILE A 356 66.42 2.71 -26.86
C ILE A 356 65.21 2.21 -27.65
N THR A 357 65.27 2.33 -28.97
CA THR A 357 64.22 1.83 -29.87
C THR A 357 64.62 0.50 -30.51
N GLU A 358 63.77 -0.52 -30.38
CA GLU A 358 63.93 -1.82 -31.05
C GLU A 358 63.25 -1.80 -32.43
N PHE A 359 64.01 -2.13 -33.48
CA PHE A 359 63.52 -2.36 -34.83
C PHE A 359 63.62 -3.83 -35.21
N HIS A 360 62.61 -4.33 -35.91
CA HIS A 360 62.62 -5.67 -36.47
C HIS A 360 62.86 -5.61 -37.98
N ILE A 361 63.97 -6.21 -38.42
CA ILE A 361 64.32 -6.36 -39.83
C ILE A 361 64.44 -7.86 -40.18
N PRO A 362 64.38 -8.24 -41.47
CA PRO A 362 64.50 -9.64 -41.86
C PRO A 362 65.78 -10.34 -41.38
N ALA A 363 66.86 -9.58 -41.16
CA ALA A 363 68.14 -10.09 -40.67
C ALA A 363 68.20 -10.25 -39.14
N GLY A 364 67.18 -9.81 -38.39
CA GLY A 364 67.14 -9.89 -36.93
C GLY A 364 66.63 -8.62 -36.25
N LYS A 365 66.87 -8.52 -34.95
CA LYS A 365 66.56 -7.33 -34.16
C LYS A 365 67.72 -6.35 -34.20
N VAL A 366 67.41 -5.07 -34.32
CA VAL A 366 68.36 -3.96 -34.30
C VAL A 366 67.89 -2.95 -33.26
N TYR A 367 68.82 -2.37 -32.52
CA TYR A 367 68.57 -1.40 -31.47
C TYR A 367 69.23 -0.08 -31.85
N LEU A 368 68.46 1.01 -31.78
CA LEU A 368 68.93 2.37 -31.99
C LEU A 368 68.86 3.11 -30.66
N SER A 369 69.95 3.80 -30.31
CA SER A 369 69.99 4.71 -29.17
C SER A 369 70.33 6.10 -29.70
N PRO A 370 69.40 7.06 -29.76
CA PRO A 370 69.67 8.45 -30.11
C PRO A 370 69.71 9.36 -28.87
N ILE A 371 70.38 10.52 -28.99
CA ILE A 371 70.18 11.71 -28.16
C ILE A 371 69.60 12.83 -29.01
N ILE A 372 68.55 13.48 -28.50
CA ILE A 372 67.85 14.58 -29.17
C ILE A 372 67.86 15.83 -28.29
N ASP A 373 68.06 17.01 -28.89
CA ASP A 373 67.86 18.30 -28.24
C ASP A 373 66.35 18.63 -28.12
N CYS A 374 65.91 19.04 -26.94
CA CYS A 374 64.55 19.51 -26.69
C CYS A 374 64.22 20.89 -27.27
N PHE A 375 65.23 21.66 -27.71
CA PHE A 375 65.01 23.00 -28.28
C PHE A 375 64.41 22.94 -29.69
N ASP A 376 65.04 22.19 -30.59
CA ASP A 376 64.68 22.11 -32.01
C ASP A 376 64.40 20.67 -32.50
N GLY A 377 64.60 19.66 -31.65
CA GLY A 377 64.41 18.26 -32.01
C GLY A 377 65.56 17.68 -32.84
N LEU A 378 66.71 18.36 -32.93
CA LEU A 378 67.87 17.82 -33.66
C LEU A 378 68.49 16.63 -32.94
N VAL A 379 68.91 15.64 -33.73
CA VAL A 379 69.67 14.49 -33.24
C VAL A 379 71.13 14.91 -33.07
N ILE A 380 71.62 14.85 -31.83
CA ILE A 380 72.98 15.26 -31.48
C ILE A 380 73.96 14.11 -31.74
N SER A 381 73.58 12.91 -31.28
CA SER A 381 74.35 11.69 -31.52
C SER A 381 73.41 10.48 -31.57
N TRP A 382 73.91 9.39 -32.14
CA TRP A 382 73.19 8.11 -32.15
C TRP A 382 74.16 6.94 -32.30
N SER A 383 73.76 5.76 -31.83
CA SER A 383 74.45 4.50 -32.03
C SER A 383 73.46 3.38 -32.39
N ILE A 384 73.93 2.39 -33.15
CA ILE A 384 73.14 1.23 -33.58
C ILE A 384 73.86 -0.06 -33.20
N GLY A 385 73.12 -1.04 -32.68
CA GLY A 385 73.63 -2.35 -32.30
C GLY A 385 72.64 -3.48 -32.54
N THR A 386 73.10 -4.72 -32.41
CA THR A 386 72.25 -5.93 -32.50
C THR A 386 71.73 -6.39 -31.14
N LYS A 387 72.15 -5.72 -30.06
CA LYS A 387 71.73 -5.96 -28.69
C LYS A 387 71.55 -4.61 -27.96
N PRO A 388 70.61 -4.49 -27.01
CA PRO A 388 70.54 -3.35 -26.13
C PRO A 388 71.50 -3.61 -24.96
N ASP A 389 72.71 -3.05 -25.01
CA ASP A 389 73.71 -3.16 -23.96
C ASP A 389 74.24 -1.79 -23.54
N ALA A 390 75.06 -1.77 -22.48
CA ALA A 390 75.62 -0.53 -21.97
C ALA A 390 76.64 0.09 -22.94
N GLU A 391 77.30 -0.72 -23.77
CA GLU A 391 78.27 -0.24 -24.76
C GLU A 391 77.56 0.65 -25.80
N LEU A 392 76.44 0.18 -26.36
CA LEU A 392 75.61 0.94 -27.28
C LEU A 392 75.29 2.34 -26.73
N VAL A 393 74.83 2.39 -25.49
CA VAL A 393 74.36 3.61 -24.82
C VAL A 393 75.54 4.54 -24.47
N ASN A 394 76.65 4.00 -23.98
CA ASN A 394 77.84 4.79 -23.65
C ASN A 394 78.49 5.40 -24.89
N THR A 395 78.66 4.63 -25.97
CA THR A 395 79.24 5.14 -27.23
C THR A 395 78.47 6.35 -27.76
N MET A 396 77.14 6.31 -27.64
CA MET A 396 76.29 7.42 -28.05
C MET A 396 76.44 8.63 -27.12
N LEU A 397 76.50 8.42 -25.80
CA LEU A 397 76.68 9.51 -24.84
C LEU A 397 78.04 10.19 -24.98
N ASP A 398 79.12 9.41 -25.13
CA ASP A 398 80.46 9.93 -25.34
C ASP A 398 80.51 10.84 -26.58
N ALA A 399 79.91 10.37 -27.68
CA ALA A 399 79.80 11.16 -28.91
C ALA A 399 78.98 12.46 -28.73
N ALA A 400 77.94 12.46 -27.89
CA ALA A 400 77.19 13.68 -27.56
C ALA A 400 77.98 14.63 -26.66
N ILE A 401 78.75 14.11 -25.70
CA ILE A 401 79.59 14.95 -24.83
C ILE A 401 80.67 15.65 -25.65
N GLU A 402 81.24 14.96 -26.65
CA GLU A 402 82.22 15.56 -27.56
C GLU A 402 81.68 16.80 -28.30
N THR A 403 80.38 16.87 -28.63
CA THR A 403 79.81 18.03 -29.35
C THR A 403 79.76 19.31 -28.52
N VAL A 404 79.74 19.18 -27.19
CA VAL A 404 79.73 20.31 -26.24
C VAL A 404 81.08 20.51 -25.55
N THR A 405 82.03 19.61 -25.78
CA THR A 405 83.37 19.69 -25.18
C THR A 405 84.11 20.92 -25.70
N GLY A 406 84.35 21.90 -24.82
CA GLY A 406 84.96 23.19 -25.15
C GLY A 406 84.00 24.38 -25.15
N THR A 407 82.72 24.14 -24.86
CA THR A 407 81.71 25.17 -24.57
C THR A 407 81.44 25.26 -23.06
N ASP A 408 80.82 26.35 -22.60
CA ASP A 408 80.34 26.48 -21.22
C ASP A 408 78.97 25.79 -21.00
N GLU A 409 78.47 25.05 -21.99
CA GLU A 409 77.17 24.41 -21.97
C GLU A 409 77.17 23.15 -21.11
N ARG A 410 76.12 22.96 -20.30
CA ARG A 410 75.97 21.83 -19.38
C ARG A 410 74.57 21.21 -19.53
N PRO A 411 74.33 20.45 -20.60
CA PRO A 411 73.02 19.88 -20.87
C PRO A 411 72.56 18.93 -19.77
N ILE A 412 71.25 18.92 -19.54
CA ILE A 412 70.57 17.94 -18.70
C ILE A 412 70.17 16.75 -19.58
N VAL A 413 70.79 15.60 -19.38
CA VAL A 413 70.43 14.36 -20.08
C VAL A 413 69.33 13.64 -19.31
N HIS A 414 68.29 13.23 -20.02
CA HIS A 414 67.16 12.51 -19.45
C HIS A 414 66.91 11.20 -20.19
N SER A 415 66.82 10.14 -19.40
CA SER A 415 66.61 8.77 -19.87
C SER A 415 65.50 8.09 -19.08
N ASP A 416 65.00 6.99 -19.64
CA ASP A 416 64.07 6.11 -18.94
C ASP A 416 64.76 5.30 -17.83
N ARG A 417 64.02 4.41 -17.16
CA ARG A 417 64.56 3.54 -16.09
C ARG A 417 65.15 2.21 -16.58
N GLY A 418 65.53 2.12 -17.85
CA GLY A 418 66.18 0.95 -18.42
C GLY A 418 67.46 0.57 -17.68
N ALA A 419 67.78 -0.73 -17.62
CA ALA A 419 68.97 -1.23 -16.93
C ALA A 419 70.28 -0.64 -17.51
N HIS A 420 70.28 -0.31 -18.81
CA HIS A 420 71.43 0.26 -19.53
C HIS A 420 71.81 1.66 -19.01
N TYR A 421 70.81 2.49 -18.68
CA TYR A 421 71.00 3.84 -18.12
C TYR A 421 71.29 3.84 -16.60
N ARG A 422 71.32 2.67 -15.98
CA ARG A 422 71.64 2.49 -14.55
C ARG A 422 73.00 1.84 -14.31
N TRP A 423 73.73 1.51 -15.39
CA TRP A 423 75.07 0.95 -15.30
C TRP A 423 76.08 2.03 -14.86
N PRO A 424 77.11 1.69 -14.06
CA PRO A 424 78.08 2.68 -13.56
C PRO A 424 78.75 3.56 -14.63
N GLY A 425 78.97 3.04 -15.84
CA GLY A 425 79.53 3.81 -16.95
C GLY A 425 78.64 4.95 -17.45
N TRP A 426 77.31 4.86 -17.26
CA TRP A 426 76.37 5.94 -17.59
C TRP A 426 76.29 7.01 -16.50
N LEU A 427 76.67 6.69 -15.26
CA LEU A 427 76.66 7.62 -14.13
C LEU A 427 78.11 7.88 -13.65
N PRO A 428 79.01 8.41 -14.51
CA PRO A 428 80.38 8.68 -14.10
C PRO A 428 80.44 9.80 -13.04
N ASP A 429 81.40 9.73 -12.13
CA ASP A 429 81.66 10.74 -11.11
C ASP A 429 83.09 11.29 -11.26
N PRO A 430 83.31 12.60 -11.53
CA PRO A 430 82.29 13.64 -11.76
C PRO A 430 81.71 13.57 -13.18
N PRO A 431 80.40 13.81 -13.37
CA PRO A 431 79.79 13.72 -14.68
C PRO A 431 80.05 14.99 -15.50
N PRO A 432 80.39 14.87 -16.80
CA PRO A 432 80.56 16.03 -17.69
C PRO A 432 79.23 16.73 -18.03
N VAL A 433 78.09 16.06 -17.80
CA VAL A 433 76.71 16.55 -18.04
C VAL A 433 75.79 16.17 -16.88
N THR A 434 74.67 16.86 -16.68
CA THR A 434 73.76 16.55 -15.56
C THR A 434 72.79 15.44 -15.96
N ILE A 435 72.85 14.27 -15.31
CA ILE A 435 72.03 13.10 -15.70
C ILE A 435 70.80 12.95 -14.79
N THR A 436 69.64 12.75 -15.41
CA THR A 436 68.35 12.59 -14.74
C THR A 436 67.59 11.36 -15.24
N ILE A 437 66.82 10.71 -14.36
CA ILE A 437 66.12 9.45 -14.67
C ILE A 437 64.67 9.48 -14.17
N LEU A 438 63.69 9.11 -15.02
CA LEU A 438 62.24 9.10 -14.73
C LEU A 438 61.85 8.35 -13.44
N PRO A 439 60.85 8.77 -12.63
CA PRO A 439 60.35 8.01 -11.46
C PRO A 439 59.48 6.78 -11.81
N GLN A 440 59.52 5.75 -10.95
CA GLN A 440 58.97 4.38 -11.13
C GLN A 440 57.45 4.27 -11.44
N ASN A 441 56.68 5.35 -11.35
CA ASN A 441 55.22 5.32 -11.52
C ASN A 441 54.73 6.11 -12.74
N LEU A 442 55.60 6.30 -13.73
CA LEU A 442 55.31 7.04 -14.93
C LEU A 442 55.40 6.13 -16.15
N ILE A 443 54.25 5.90 -16.78
CA ILE A 443 54.15 5.21 -18.06
C ILE A 443 54.98 6.03 -19.06
N VAL A 444 56.05 5.44 -19.59
CA VAL A 444 56.78 5.96 -20.73
C VAL A 444 55.77 6.05 -21.87
N LEU A 445 55.38 7.27 -22.25
CA LEU A 445 54.83 7.49 -23.58
C LEU A 445 56.01 7.23 -24.50
N SER A 446 56.06 6.03 -25.05
CA SER A 446 56.91 5.68 -26.19
C SER A 446 56.72 6.79 -27.22
N PHE A 447 57.75 7.61 -27.43
CA PHE A 447 57.74 8.66 -28.44
C PHE A 447 57.46 7.98 -29.79
N PRO A 448 56.40 8.37 -30.51
CA PRO A 448 56.03 7.71 -31.76
C PRO A 448 57.01 8.16 -32.85
N TRP A 449 58.11 7.42 -33.02
CA TRP A 449 59.05 7.61 -34.14
C TRP A 449 58.48 7.28 -35.53
N GLN A 450 57.17 7.00 -35.64
CA GLN A 450 56.52 6.67 -36.91
C GLN A 450 56.30 7.85 -37.85
N GLU A 451 56.55 9.10 -37.44
CA GLU A 451 56.29 10.29 -38.27
C GLU A 451 57.52 10.88 -38.97
N LEU A 452 58.72 10.31 -38.84
CA LEU A 452 59.95 10.87 -39.45
C LEU A 452 60.54 10.06 -40.63
N CYS A 453 59.89 9.00 -41.10
CA CYS A 453 60.24 8.40 -42.40
C CYS A 453 59.30 8.95 -43.49
N PRO A 454 59.80 9.67 -44.51
CA PRO A 454 58.97 9.98 -45.66
C PRO A 454 58.59 8.66 -46.36
N PRO A 455 57.34 8.52 -46.84
CA PRO A 455 56.98 7.39 -47.68
C PRO A 455 57.81 7.43 -48.96
N SER A 456 58.42 6.29 -49.27
CA SER A 456 59.19 6.01 -50.50
C SER A 456 58.43 6.35 -51.78
#